data_AF-A0A7W9U7V5-F1
#
_entry.id   AF-A0A7W9U7V5-F1
#
_cell.length_a   1.000
_cell.length_b   1.000
_cell.length_c   1.000
_cell.angle_alpha   90.00
_cell.angle_beta   90.00
_cell.angle_gamma   90.00
#
_symmetry.space_group_name_H-M   'P 1'
#
loop_
_entity.id
_entity.type
_entity.pdbx_description
1 polymer ?
#
loop_
_entity_poly.entity_id
_entity_poly.type
_entity_poly.pdbx_seq_one_letter_code
_entity_poly.pdbx_strand_id
1 'polypeptide(L)'
;MSRTKKNKNSFESYQTKKRLNRCGLISDSLQVLKNSNLRFDNVTDLAKFLAKRISESEGEPFVSTTLLRNLDYRILLQEAFDFELKTGNRGKSPVSRSGELELPAAVRQFQIENSNLKHENARLKARLSDLGGTGSVATSNQPILNEAMRPFEHDFVNTCNVLESVMSALEGFIKIDEQGRLVDRSTRRDNVIAEARLVAPYLRWSRTKN
;
A
#
# COMPACT_ATOMS: atom_id res chain seq x y z
N MET A 1 -8.05 10.39 32.49
CA MET A 1 -7.75 9.76 31.19
C MET A 1 -7.63 8.25 31.38
N SER A 2 -8.66 7.48 31.01
CA SER A 2 -8.69 6.03 31.21
C SER A 2 -8.10 5.33 29.98
N ARG A 3 -6.95 4.66 30.14
CA ARG A 3 -6.36 3.82 29.08
C ARG A 3 -7.17 2.53 29.01
N THR A 4 -7.98 2.37 27.97
CA THR A 4 -8.65 1.09 27.65
C THR A 4 -7.59 0.02 27.40
N LYS A 5 -7.40 -0.89 28.35
CA LYS A 5 -6.64 -2.13 28.16
C LYS A 5 -7.32 -2.92 27.04
N LYS A 6 -6.67 -3.02 25.87
CA LYS A 6 -7.14 -3.91 24.79
C LYS A 6 -7.15 -5.33 25.34
N ASN A 7 -8.33 -5.92 25.51
CA ASN A 7 -8.47 -7.32 25.88
C ASN A 7 -7.79 -8.18 24.82
N LYS A 8 -6.72 -8.86 25.21
CA LYS A 8 -5.96 -9.75 24.34
C LYS A 8 -6.87 -10.94 24.00
N ASN A 9 -7.10 -11.19 22.71
CA ASN A 9 -7.99 -12.26 22.26
C ASN A 9 -7.39 -13.61 22.67
N SER A 10 -8.03 -14.30 23.62
CA SER A 10 -7.58 -15.59 24.13
C SER A 10 -7.54 -16.70 23.07
N PHE A 11 -8.28 -16.52 21.96
CA PHE A 11 -8.35 -17.48 20.85
C PHE A 11 -7.40 -17.16 19.70
N GLU A 12 -6.59 -16.10 19.79
CA GLU A 12 -5.70 -15.67 18.71
C GLU A 12 -4.70 -16.78 18.31
N SER A 13 -4.11 -17.46 19.29
CA SER A 13 -3.17 -18.57 19.04
C SER A 13 -3.85 -19.74 18.33
N TYR A 14 -5.06 -20.12 18.76
CA TYR A 14 -5.85 -21.18 18.13
C TYR A 14 -6.25 -20.80 16.69
N GLN A 15 -6.71 -19.57 16.48
CA GLN A 15 -7.09 -19.08 15.15
C GLN A 15 -5.89 -19.04 14.19
N THR A 16 -4.73 -18.58 14.66
CA THR A 16 -3.49 -18.56 13.88
C THR A 16 -3.04 -19.96 13.52
N LYS A 17 -3.04 -20.90 14.48
CA LYS A 17 -2.67 -22.30 14.23
C LYS A 17 -3.61 -22.96 13.23
N LYS A 18 -4.93 -22.77 13.38
CA LYS A 18 -5.94 -23.29 12.44
C LYS A 18 -5.77 -22.69 11.05
N ARG A 19 -5.42 -21.41 10.96
CA ARG A 19 -5.16 -20.74 9.68
C ARG A 19 -3.93 -21.29 9.00
N LEU A 20 -2.82 -21.43 9.72
CA LEU A 20 -1.56 -21.98 9.21
C LEU A 20 -1.73 -23.42 8.71
N ASN A 21 -2.42 -24.28 9.48
CA ASN A 21 -2.71 -25.64 9.04
C ASN A 21 -3.47 -25.66 7.71
N ARG A 22 -4.46 -24.78 7.55
CA ARG A 22 -5.21 -24.66 6.29
C ARG A 22 -4.40 -24.09 5.14
N CYS A 23 -3.53 -23.12 5.39
CA CYS A 23 -2.59 -22.66 4.37
C CYS A 23 -1.69 -23.80 3.87
N GLY A 24 -1.24 -24.68 4.77
CA GLY A 24 -0.51 -25.90 4.42
C GLY A 24 -1.32 -26.81 3.49
N LEU A 25 -2.55 -27.16 3.89
CA LEU A 25 -3.43 -28.01 3.06
C LEU A 25 -3.72 -27.43 1.68
N ILE A 26 -3.92 -26.11 1.60
CA ILE A 26 -4.11 -25.39 0.34
C ILE A 26 -2.85 -25.50 -0.52
N SER A 27 -1.67 -25.23 0.06
CA SER A 27 -0.39 -25.32 -0.64
C SER A 27 -0.12 -26.73 -1.17
N ASP A 28 -0.34 -27.75 -0.35
CA ASP A 28 -0.15 -29.16 -0.74
C ASP A 28 -1.11 -29.55 -1.87
N SER A 29 -2.37 -29.12 -1.79
CA SER A 29 -3.37 -29.38 -2.82
C SER A 29 -3.04 -28.65 -4.14
N LEU A 30 -2.52 -27.42 -4.07
CA LEU A 30 -2.03 -26.68 -5.22
C LEU A 30 -0.79 -27.35 -5.84
N GLN A 31 0.09 -27.95 -5.03
CA GLN A 31 1.25 -28.68 -5.54
C GLN A 31 0.84 -29.97 -6.26
N VAL A 32 -0.14 -30.70 -5.74
CA VAL A 32 -0.72 -31.85 -6.46
C VAL A 32 -1.37 -31.39 -7.75
N LEU A 33 -2.09 -30.27 -7.73
CA LEU A 33 -2.70 -29.69 -8.91
C LEU A 33 -1.67 -29.33 -9.99
N LYS A 34 -0.51 -28.78 -9.63
CA LYS A 34 0.58 -28.52 -10.59
C LYS A 34 1.06 -29.77 -11.33
N ASN A 35 0.98 -30.94 -10.69
CA ASN A 35 1.35 -32.21 -11.32
C ASN A 35 0.21 -32.80 -12.15
N SER A 36 -1.02 -32.34 -11.95
CA SER A 36 -2.16 -32.69 -12.78
C SER A 36 -2.31 -31.67 -13.91
N ASN A 37 -2.48 -32.10 -15.16
CA ASN A 37 -2.72 -31.18 -16.28
C ASN A 37 -4.12 -30.52 -16.25
N LEU A 38 -4.72 -30.35 -15.07
CA LEU A 38 -5.99 -29.66 -14.88
C LEU A 38 -5.78 -28.16 -15.08
N ARG A 39 -6.70 -27.54 -15.80
CA ARG A 39 -6.71 -26.10 -16.05
C ARG A 39 -8.02 -25.52 -15.56
N PHE A 40 -7.96 -24.29 -15.06
CA PHE A 40 -9.11 -23.56 -14.57
C PHE A 40 -9.26 -22.27 -15.38
N ASP A 41 -10.50 -21.95 -15.76
CA ASP A 41 -10.78 -20.74 -16.56
C ASP A 41 -10.73 -19.47 -15.70
N ASN A 42 -10.99 -19.61 -14.39
CA ASN A 42 -10.96 -18.51 -13.43
C ASN A 42 -10.58 -19.01 -12.03
N VAL A 43 -10.15 -18.07 -11.17
CA VAL A 43 -9.77 -18.32 -9.77
C VAL A 43 -10.92 -18.92 -8.95
N THR A 44 -12.17 -18.60 -9.30
CA THR A 44 -13.34 -19.12 -8.59
C THR A 44 -13.50 -20.63 -8.80
N ASP A 45 -13.19 -21.13 -10.00
CA ASP A 45 -13.27 -22.57 -10.31
C ASP A 45 -12.13 -23.35 -9.64
N LEU A 46 -10.92 -22.78 -9.61
CA LEU A 46 -9.82 -23.29 -8.78
C LEU A 46 -10.23 -23.37 -7.30
N ALA A 47 -10.87 -22.32 -6.78
CA ALA A 47 -11.33 -22.29 -5.39
C ALA A 47 -12.44 -23.32 -5.11
N LYS A 48 -13.36 -23.57 -6.04
CA LYS A 48 -14.37 -24.64 -5.91
C LYS A 48 -13.71 -26.02 -5.87
N PHE A 49 -12.74 -26.27 -6.74
CA PHE A 49 -12.01 -27.53 -6.78
C PHE A 49 -11.25 -27.77 -5.47
N LEU A 50 -10.46 -26.78 -5.03
CA LEU A 50 -9.71 -26.88 -3.78
C LEU A 50 -10.62 -27.03 -2.57
N ALA A 51 -11.77 -26.35 -2.55
CA ALA A 51 -12.72 -26.49 -1.46
C ALA A 51 -13.25 -27.93 -1.33
N LYS A 52 -13.54 -28.59 -2.46
CA LYS A 52 -13.91 -30.01 -2.48
C LYS A 52 -12.78 -30.90 -1.93
N ARG A 53 -11.56 -30.69 -2.41
CA ARG A 53 -10.35 -31.45 -2.00
C ARG A 53 -10.02 -31.29 -0.51
N ILE A 54 -10.16 -30.07 0.01
CA ILE A 54 -10.00 -29.77 1.43
C ILE A 54 -11.14 -30.40 2.25
N SER A 55 -12.37 -30.39 1.73
CA SER A 55 -13.49 -31.06 2.41
C SER A 55 -13.26 -32.56 2.54
N GLU A 56 -12.74 -33.19 1.50
CA GLU A 56 -12.37 -34.61 1.51
C GLU A 56 -11.22 -34.90 2.49
N SER A 57 -10.26 -33.98 2.63
CA SER A 57 -9.13 -34.13 3.55
C SER A 57 -9.46 -33.83 5.02
N GLU A 58 -10.30 -32.84 5.30
CA GLU A 58 -10.72 -32.47 6.66
C GLU A 58 -11.91 -33.35 7.14
N GLY A 59 -12.60 -34.04 6.24
CA GLY A 59 -13.81 -34.82 6.54
C GLY A 59 -15.05 -33.95 6.82
N GLU A 60 -14.95 -32.64 6.60
CA GLU A 60 -15.95 -31.63 6.93
C GLU A 60 -16.23 -30.76 5.70
N PRO A 61 -17.48 -30.30 5.48
CA PRO A 61 -17.81 -29.47 4.33
C PRO A 61 -17.09 -28.11 4.42
N PHE A 62 -16.32 -27.80 3.39
CA PHE A 62 -15.57 -26.55 3.28
C PHE A 62 -16.05 -25.72 2.09
N VAL A 63 -16.45 -24.48 2.35
CA VAL A 63 -17.07 -23.60 1.34
C VAL A 63 -15.99 -22.80 0.60
N SER A 64 -16.04 -22.80 -0.74
CA SER A 64 -15.11 -22.06 -1.60
C SER A 64 -15.06 -20.56 -1.32
N THR A 65 -16.17 -19.96 -0.89
CA THR A 65 -16.23 -18.55 -0.48
C THR A 65 -15.26 -18.23 0.67
N THR A 66 -14.94 -19.22 1.51
CA THR A 66 -13.98 -19.06 2.62
C THR A 66 -12.57 -18.82 2.09
N LEU A 67 -12.18 -19.50 1.01
CA LEU A 67 -10.89 -19.28 0.34
C LEU A 67 -10.80 -17.89 -0.28
N LEU A 68 -11.91 -17.43 -0.87
CA LEU A 68 -11.96 -16.13 -1.55
C LEU A 68 -12.06 -14.95 -0.57
N ARG A 69 -12.63 -15.15 0.63
CA ARG A 69 -12.79 -14.10 1.65
C ARG A 69 -11.56 -13.92 2.53
N ASN A 70 -10.83 -15.00 2.82
CA ASN A 70 -9.63 -14.92 3.64
C ASN A 70 -8.43 -14.43 2.80
N LEU A 71 -7.77 -13.37 3.26
CA LEU A 71 -6.67 -12.75 2.52
C LEU A 71 -5.52 -13.73 2.25
N ASP A 72 -5.13 -14.51 3.26
CA ASP A 72 -3.98 -15.42 3.17
C ASP A 72 -4.26 -16.54 2.15
N TYR A 73 -5.47 -17.08 2.14
CA TYR A 73 -5.88 -18.11 1.19
C TYR A 73 -6.00 -17.57 -0.23
N ARG A 74 -6.53 -16.35 -0.37
CA ARG A 74 -6.69 -15.68 -1.66
C ARG A 74 -5.34 -15.37 -2.31
N ILE A 75 -4.33 -15.00 -1.53
CA ILE A 75 -2.96 -14.79 -2.03
C ILE A 75 -2.43 -16.09 -2.65
N LEU A 76 -2.52 -17.21 -1.92
CA LEU A 76 -2.07 -18.52 -2.43
C LEU A 76 -2.77 -18.94 -3.73
N LEU A 77 -4.09 -18.71 -3.80
CA LEU A 77 -4.89 -18.98 -4.99
C LEU A 77 -4.47 -18.12 -6.18
N GLN A 78 -4.30 -16.81 -5.97
CA GLN A 78 -3.92 -15.90 -7.03
C GLN A 78 -2.50 -16.18 -7.53
N GLU A 79 -1.56 -16.47 -6.64
CA GLU A 79 -0.19 -16.84 -7.01
C GLU A 79 -0.17 -18.12 -7.86
N ALA A 80 -0.96 -19.13 -7.50
CA ALA A 80 -1.06 -20.36 -8.27
C ALA A 80 -1.70 -20.13 -9.65
N PHE A 81 -2.79 -19.36 -9.70
CA PHE A 81 -3.49 -19.06 -10.95
C PHE A 81 -2.66 -18.18 -11.89
N ASP A 82 -2.00 -17.15 -11.36
CA ASP A 82 -1.07 -16.31 -12.12
C ASP A 82 0.12 -17.12 -12.64
N PHE A 83 0.61 -18.08 -11.87
CA PHE A 83 1.66 -18.98 -12.32
C PHE A 83 1.17 -19.83 -13.51
N GLU A 84 -0.02 -20.43 -13.45
CA GLU A 84 -0.61 -21.17 -14.57
C GLU A 84 -0.79 -20.30 -15.82
N LEU A 85 -1.27 -19.06 -15.67
CA LEU A 85 -1.44 -18.12 -16.78
C LEU A 85 -0.10 -17.66 -17.39
N LYS A 86 0.90 -17.35 -16.56
CA LYS A 86 2.20 -16.83 -17.02
C LYS A 86 3.10 -17.92 -17.59
N THR A 87 2.96 -19.16 -17.14
CA THR A 87 3.88 -20.25 -17.52
C THR A 87 3.41 -21.11 -18.66
N GLY A 88 2.31 -20.78 -19.35
CA GLY A 88 1.77 -21.48 -20.54
C GLY A 88 2.77 -22.44 -21.20
N ASN A 89 2.85 -23.66 -20.66
CA ASN A 89 3.94 -24.62 -20.87
C ASN A 89 5.37 -24.04 -20.99
N ARG A 90 6.11 -23.99 -19.88
CA ARG A 90 7.53 -24.38 -19.81
C ARG A 90 7.93 -24.60 -18.35
N GLY A 91 8.21 -25.86 -18.03
CA GLY A 91 8.64 -26.32 -16.71
C GLY A 91 9.91 -25.63 -16.21
N LYS A 92 9.73 -24.48 -15.55
CA LYS A 92 10.70 -23.92 -14.62
C LYS A 92 9.98 -23.56 -13.32
N SER A 93 10.19 -24.47 -12.37
CA SER A 93 9.98 -24.29 -10.94
C SER A 93 10.46 -22.92 -10.44
N PRO A 94 9.76 -22.35 -9.47
CA PRO A 94 10.46 -21.84 -8.30
C PRO A 94 10.05 -22.68 -7.10
N VAL A 95 11.02 -23.49 -6.67
CA VAL A 95 11.35 -23.82 -5.28
C VAL A 95 10.18 -24.29 -4.41
N SER A 96 10.17 -25.59 -4.17
CA SER A 96 9.63 -26.20 -2.96
C SER A 96 9.96 -25.34 -1.74
N ARG A 97 8.96 -24.70 -1.12
CA ARG A 97 9.06 -24.24 0.28
C ARG A 97 8.44 -25.28 1.20
N SER A 98 9.03 -26.46 1.16
CA SER A 98 9.01 -27.41 2.28
C SER A 98 10.40 -27.28 2.90
N GLY A 99 10.53 -26.42 3.90
CA GLY A 99 11.81 -25.91 4.38
C GLY A 99 11.93 -24.44 4.06
N GLU A 100 11.36 -23.61 4.92
CA GLU A 100 11.71 -22.20 5.01
C GLU A 100 13.20 -22.13 5.37
N LEU A 101 14.08 -22.10 4.37
CA LEU A 101 15.32 -21.37 4.50
C LEU A 101 14.87 -19.94 4.76
N GLU A 102 14.84 -19.57 6.04
CA GLU A 102 14.78 -18.18 6.46
C GLU A 102 15.89 -17.45 5.73
N LEU A 103 15.56 -16.83 4.58
CA LEU A 103 16.40 -15.81 4.00
C LEU A 103 16.60 -14.79 5.13
N PRO A 104 17.84 -14.61 5.62
CA PRO A 104 18.11 -13.76 6.78
C PRO A 104 17.38 -12.45 6.59
N ALA A 105 16.80 -11.88 7.65
CA ALA A 105 16.08 -10.60 7.56
C ALA A 105 16.89 -9.54 6.77
N ALA A 106 18.22 -9.61 6.85
CA ALA A 106 19.16 -8.85 6.03
C ALA A 106 18.94 -8.99 4.52
N VAL A 107 18.74 -10.19 3.96
CA VAL A 107 18.54 -10.39 2.51
C VAL A 107 17.21 -9.82 2.04
N ARG A 108 16.14 -9.94 2.84
CA ARG A 108 14.85 -9.28 2.53
C ARG A 108 15.00 -7.76 2.59
N GLN A 109 15.69 -7.26 3.61
CA GLN A 109 16.01 -5.84 3.74
C GLN A 109 16.83 -5.33 2.55
N PHE A 110 17.86 -6.07 2.12
CA PHE A 110 18.65 -5.73 0.94
C PHE A 110 17.84 -5.76 -0.35
N GLN A 111 16.87 -6.67 -0.50
CA GLN A 111 15.97 -6.67 -1.67
C GLN A 111 15.06 -5.45 -1.69
N ILE A 112 14.50 -5.06 -0.53
CA ILE A 112 13.68 -3.85 -0.39
C ILE A 112 14.52 -2.61 -0.70
N GLU A 113 15.72 -2.51 -0.10
CA GLU A 113 16.65 -1.40 -0.34
C GLU A 113 17.08 -1.33 -1.80
N ASN A 114 17.38 -2.46 -2.45
CA ASN A 114 17.70 -2.48 -3.88
C ASN A 114 16.52 -2.03 -4.75
N SER A 115 15.30 -2.46 -4.40
CA SER A 115 14.09 -2.03 -5.11
C SER A 115 13.90 -0.52 -4.98
N ASN A 116 14.03 0.01 -3.76
CA ASN A 116 13.93 1.45 -3.49
C ASN A 116 15.01 2.24 -4.22
N LEU A 117 16.27 1.79 -4.16
CA LEU A 117 17.39 2.42 -4.87
C LEU A 117 17.20 2.41 -6.39
N LYS A 118 16.64 1.34 -6.96
CA LYS A 118 16.30 1.28 -8.40
C LYS A 118 15.22 2.28 -8.76
N HIS A 119 14.17 2.39 -7.96
CA HIS A 119 13.11 3.38 -8.18
C HIS A 119 13.62 4.81 -8.03
N GLU A 120 14.47 5.08 -7.04
CA GLU A 120 15.09 6.39 -6.84
C GLU A 120 16.06 6.73 -7.99
N ASN A 121 16.87 5.77 -8.45
CA ASN A 121 17.70 5.96 -9.64
C ASN A 121 16.88 6.26 -10.89
N ALA A 122 15.77 5.54 -11.09
CA ALA A 122 14.86 5.79 -12.20
C ALA A 122 14.26 7.19 -12.11
N ARG A 123 13.83 7.62 -10.91
CA ARG A 123 13.30 8.96 -10.66
C ARG A 123 14.35 10.06 -10.88
N LEU A 124 15.57 9.85 -10.42
CA LEU A 124 16.68 10.79 -10.59
C LEU A 124 17.13 10.89 -12.04
N LYS A 125 17.16 9.76 -12.77
CA LYS A 125 17.43 9.75 -14.21
C LYS A 125 16.33 10.45 -15.00
N ALA A 126 15.05 10.24 -14.64
CA ALA A 126 13.94 10.98 -15.23
C ALA A 126 14.09 12.49 -14.95
N ARG A 127 14.40 12.87 -13.71
CA ARG A 127 14.60 14.28 -13.33
C ARG A 127 15.82 14.92 -14.01
N LEU A 128 16.91 14.17 -14.22
CA LEU A 128 18.07 14.62 -14.99
C LEU A 128 17.76 14.72 -16.48
N SER A 129 16.91 13.85 -17.01
CA SER A 129 16.40 13.95 -18.38
C SER A 129 15.52 15.20 -18.55
N ASP A 130 14.67 15.48 -17.56
CA ASP A 130 13.81 16.68 -17.54
C ASP A 130 14.63 17.98 -17.40
N LEU A 131 15.75 17.94 -16.66
CA LEU A 131 16.68 19.06 -16.49
C LEU A 131 17.69 19.20 -17.64
N GLY A 132 17.96 18.13 -18.38
CA GLY A 132 18.91 18.10 -19.50
C GLY A 132 18.34 18.61 -20.83
N GLY A 133 17.03 18.91 -20.89
CA GLY A 133 16.33 19.40 -22.07
C GLY A 133 16.32 20.93 -22.25
N THR A 134 16.75 21.70 -21.26
CA THR A 134 16.86 23.17 -21.35
C THR A 134 18.31 23.58 -21.19
N GLY A 135 18.92 24.04 -22.28
CA GLY A 135 20.35 24.35 -22.33
C GLY A 135 20.79 25.55 -21.50
N SER A 136 22.12 25.64 -21.39
CA SER A 136 22.94 26.85 -21.32
C SER A 136 22.84 27.77 -20.08
N VAL A 137 23.98 27.84 -19.37
CA VAL A 137 24.58 29.01 -18.67
C VAL A 137 23.75 29.67 -17.55
N ALA A 138 24.27 29.56 -16.31
CA ALA A 138 24.70 30.72 -15.51
C ALA A 138 25.32 30.27 -14.18
N THR A 139 26.62 30.49 -14.04
CA THR A 139 27.32 30.51 -12.76
C THR A 139 26.79 31.70 -11.94
N SER A 140 25.72 31.49 -11.17
CA SER A 140 25.21 32.49 -10.24
C SER A 140 25.84 32.28 -8.87
N ASN A 141 26.85 33.09 -8.55
CA ASN A 141 27.30 33.36 -7.19
C ASN A 141 26.11 33.90 -6.36
N GLN A 142 25.51 33.06 -5.52
CA GLN A 142 24.63 33.47 -4.43
C GLN A 142 24.95 32.61 -3.19
N PRO A 143 24.85 33.19 -1.98
CA PRO A 143 25.58 32.73 -0.80
C PRO A 143 25.04 31.39 -0.27
N ILE A 144 25.97 30.55 0.17
CA ILE A 144 25.82 29.18 0.70
C ILE A 144 25.16 29.22 2.10
N LEU A 145 23.97 29.79 2.19
CA LEU A 145 23.27 29.99 3.45
C LEU A 145 21.79 29.67 3.25
N ASN A 146 21.46 28.46 2.77
CA ASN A 146 20.08 27.94 2.80
C ASN A 146 19.90 26.44 2.45
N GLU A 147 20.94 25.60 2.49
CA GLU A 147 20.75 24.18 2.14
C GLU A 147 19.99 23.40 3.24
N ALA A 148 20.02 23.88 4.48
CA ALA A 148 19.25 23.33 5.61
C ALA A 148 17.77 23.78 5.65
N MET A 149 17.36 24.80 4.88
CA MET A 149 15.96 25.28 4.83
C MET A 149 15.13 24.60 3.73
N ARG A 150 15.77 24.03 2.70
CA ARG A 150 15.08 23.32 1.60
C ARG A 150 14.15 22.17 2.03
N PRO A 151 14.46 21.33 3.04
CA PRO A 151 13.52 20.28 3.44
C PRO A 151 12.24 20.87 4.05
N PHE A 152 12.35 21.95 4.82
CA PHE A 152 11.18 22.62 5.42
C PHE A 152 10.31 23.33 4.38
N GLU A 153 10.89 23.82 3.30
CA GLU A 153 10.14 24.39 2.16
C GLU A 153 9.32 23.31 1.45
N HIS A 154 9.92 22.14 1.20
CA HIS A 154 9.22 21.02 0.57
C HIS A 154 8.08 20.49 1.45
N ASP A 155 8.33 20.32 2.75
CA ASP A 155 7.30 19.85 3.70
C ASP A 155 6.19 20.89 3.90
N PHE A 156 6.52 22.18 3.87
CA PHE A 156 5.53 23.25 3.90
C PHE A 156 4.63 23.23 2.67
N VAL A 157 5.20 23.07 1.47
CA VAL A 157 4.44 22.98 0.21
C VAL A 157 3.53 21.75 0.23
N ASN A 158 4.04 20.59 0.67
CA ASN A 158 3.23 19.38 0.79
C ASN A 158 2.07 19.55 1.79
N THR A 159 2.34 20.19 2.93
CA THR A 159 1.30 20.49 3.93
C THR A 159 0.22 21.39 3.34
N CYS A 160 0.60 22.40 2.56
CA CYS A 160 -0.35 23.28 1.88
C CYS A 160 -1.17 22.54 0.81
N ASN A 161 -0.56 21.64 0.03
CA ASN A 161 -1.27 20.80 -0.95
C ASN A 161 -2.29 19.85 -0.30
N VAL A 162 -1.94 19.25 0.85
CA VAL A 162 -2.86 18.43 1.63
C VAL A 162 -4.02 19.28 2.13
N LEU A 163 -3.74 20.45 2.68
CA LEU A 163 -4.77 21.37 3.18
C LEU A 163 -5.71 21.81 2.05
N GLU A 164 -5.19 22.12 0.88
CA GLU A 164 -5.98 22.45 -0.32
C GLU A 164 -6.87 21.29 -0.76
N SER A 165 -6.34 20.06 -0.76
CA SER A 165 -7.10 18.85 -1.10
C SER A 165 -8.26 18.63 -0.11
N VAL A 166 -8.02 18.84 1.19
CA VAL A 166 -9.04 18.75 2.24
C VAL A 166 -10.09 19.85 2.06
N MET A 167 -9.67 21.09 1.80
CA MET A 167 -10.59 22.20 1.57
C MET A 167 -11.45 22.02 0.33
N SER A 168 -10.89 21.46 -0.76
CA SER A 168 -11.64 21.14 -1.97
C SER A 168 -12.61 19.97 -1.76
N ALA A 169 -12.21 18.93 -1.03
CA ALA A 169 -13.10 17.80 -0.72
C ALA A 169 -14.27 18.19 0.21
N LEU A 170 -14.08 19.23 1.03
CA LEU A 170 -15.07 19.77 1.96
C LEU A 170 -15.70 21.07 1.47
N GLU A 171 -15.69 21.28 0.15
CA GLU A 171 -16.29 22.45 -0.48
C GLU A 171 -17.76 22.58 -0.09
N GLY A 172 -18.12 23.74 0.47
CA GLY A 172 -19.46 24.03 1.01
C GLY A 172 -19.57 23.94 2.53
N PHE A 173 -18.75 23.12 3.19
CA PHE A 173 -18.71 23.03 4.67
C PHE A 173 -17.63 23.92 5.26
N ILE A 174 -16.47 24.06 4.62
CA ILE A 174 -15.38 24.88 5.13
C ILE A 174 -15.15 26.03 4.16
N LYS A 175 -15.08 27.27 4.66
CA LYS A 175 -14.79 28.46 3.86
C LYS A 175 -13.81 29.38 4.59
N ILE A 176 -13.06 30.16 3.82
CA ILE A 176 -12.31 31.30 4.36
C ILE A 176 -13.21 32.54 4.36
N ASP A 177 -13.41 33.15 5.53
CA ASP A 177 -14.20 34.37 5.67
C ASP A 177 -13.45 35.63 5.19
N GLU A 178 -14.13 36.77 5.16
CA GLU A 178 -13.55 38.06 4.73
C GLU A 178 -12.39 38.54 5.63
N GLN A 179 -12.32 38.01 6.85
CA GLN A 179 -11.28 38.32 7.82
C GLN A 179 -10.07 37.37 7.68
N GLY A 180 -10.10 36.45 6.71
CA GLY A 180 -9.04 35.49 6.46
C GLY A 180 -9.01 34.31 7.44
N ARG A 181 -10.10 34.05 8.15
CA ARG A 181 -10.26 32.94 9.10
C ARG A 181 -10.89 31.74 8.42
N LEU A 182 -10.54 30.54 8.88
CA LEU A 182 -11.17 29.30 8.42
C LEU A 182 -12.43 29.05 9.27
N VAL A 183 -13.59 29.02 8.63
CA VAL A 183 -14.89 28.86 9.31
C VAL A 183 -15.63 27.62 8.81
N ASP A 184 -16.30 26.95 9.74
CA ASP A 184 -17.24 25.86 9.47
C ASP A 184 -18.64 26.43 9.21
N ARG A 185 -19.18 26.16 8.02
CA ARG A 185 -20.53 26.53 7.56
C ARG A 185 -21.55 25.40 7.75
N SER A 186 -21.13 24.22 8.19
CA SER A 186 -22.03 23.09 8.47
C SER A 186 -22.95 23.37 9.67
N THR A 187 -22.52 24.27 10.56
CA THR A 187 -23.23 24.63 11.78
C THR A 187 -23.89 26.01 11.63
N ARG A 188 -25.10 26.18 12.19
CA ARG A 188 -25.89 27.43 12.12
C ARG A 188 -25.21 28.66 12.74
N ARG A 189 -24.07 28.47 13.42
CA ARG A 189 -23.22 29.52 13.98
C ARG A 189 -21.86 29.33 13.32
N ASP A 190 -21.37 30.34 12.61
CA ASP A 190 -20.08 30.31 11.91
C ASP A 190 -18.95 30.04 12.91
N ASN A 191 -18.61 28.76 13.08
CA ASN A 191 -17.61 28.34 14.05
C ASN A 191 -16.23 28.55 13.45
N VAL A 192 -15.40 29.35 14.12
CA VAL A 192 -14.02 29.58 13.70
C VAL A 192 -13.20 28.31 14.00
N ILE A 193 -12.76 27.63 12.94
CA ILE A 193 -11.87 26.46 13.00
C ILE A 193 -10.42 26.93 13.22
N ALA A 194 -10.01 27.98 12.51
CA ALA A 194 -8.66 28.52 12.61
C ALA A 194 -8.64 30.05 12.45
N GLU A 195 -7.83 30.71 13.28
CA GLU A 195 -7.64 32.15 13.23
C GLU A 195 -6.82 32.61 12.03
N ALA A 196 -7.00 33.87 11.62
CA ALA A 196 -6.35 34.45 10.44
C ALA A 196 -4.83 34.35 10.47
N ARG A 197 -4.20 34.40 11.66
CA ARG A 197 -2.74 34.26 11.81
C ARG A 197 -2.24 32.89 11.37
N LEU A 198 -2.99 31.83 11.65
CA LEU A 198 -2.63 30.46 11.31
C LEU A 198 -2.92 30.15 9.84
N VAL A 199 -3.93 30.80 9.26
CA VAL A 199 -4.33 30.62 7.87
C VAL A 199 -3.49 31.48 6.91
N ALA A 200 -2.89 32.58 7.39
CA ALA A 200 -2.11 33.50 6.57
C ALA A 200 -0.94 32.89 5.78
N PRO A 201 -0.14 31.93 6.30
CA PRO A 201 0.90 31.27 5.51
C PRO A 201 0.32 30.50 4.31
N TYR A 202 -0.76 29.77 4.52
CA TYR A 202 -1.45 29.03 3.47
C TYR A 202 -2.05 29.98 2.40
N LEU A 203 -2.70 31.06 2.82
CA LEU A 203 -3.24 32.06 1.89
C LEU A 203 -2.16 32.73 1.05
N ARG A 204 -0.99 33.03 1.64
CA ARG A 204 0.16 33.57 0.89
C ARG A 204 0.65 32.57 -0.15
N TRP A 205 0.80 31.30 0.23
CA TRP A 205 1.20 30.24 -0.68
C TRP A 205 0.17 30.00 -1.81
N SER A 206 -1.12 29.96 -1.49
CA SER A 206 -2.19 29.74 -2.48
C SER A 206 -2.22 30.85 -3.54
N ARG A 207 -1.94 32.10 -3.15
CA ARG A 207 -1.82 33.24 -4.09
C ARG A 207 -0.58 33.19 -4.97
N THR A 208 0.46 32.47 -4.58
CA THR A 208 1.67 32.30 -5.41
C THR A 208 1.55 31.13 -6.41
N LYS A 209 0.55 30.26 -6.24
CA LYS A 209 0.29 29.11 -7.10
C LYS A 209 -0.59 29.46 -8.32
N ASN A 210 -1.44 30.47 -8.19
CA ASN A 210 -2.27 31.03 -9.26
C ASN A 210 -1.58 32.20 -9.95
#